data_AF-A0A3D4PC38-F1
#
_entry.id   AF-A0A3D4PC38-F1
#
_cell.length_a   1.000
_cell.length_b   1.000
_cell.length_c   1.000
_cell.angle_alpha   90.00
_cell.angle_beta   90.00
_cell.angle_gamma   90.00
#
_symmetry.space_group_name_H-M   'P 1'
#
loop_
_entity.id
_entity.type
_entity.pdbx_description
1 polymer ?
#
loop_
_entity_poly.entity_id
_entity_poly.type
_entity_poly.pdbx_seq_one_letter_code
_entity_poly.pdbx_strand_id
1 'polypeptide(L)'
;MDSSQLNWIAGYIWGIADDVLRDLYVRGKYRDVILPMTVLRRLDAVLEPTKPAVLAMKENLDKAGVTNQDAALRQASGQAFYNTSKFTLRDLRARASQQQLKADFEDYLDGFSSNVQDILENFEFRNQIPRLSKADALGTLIEKLLSPEINLSPNPIMNGDDSAKHEGLDNHAMGTIFEELVRKFNEENNEEAGEHWTPRDAVKLMANLILLPIADEIESGTYLLYDGACGTGGMLTLAEDTLTELAESHGKQVATHLYGQEINAETYAICKADLLLKGEGEAADNIIGGPEHSTLSNDAFRSREFDFMLSNPPYGKSWKSDQERMGGKSGINDPRFLTVHAGDPEFSLITRSSDGQMLFLANMVAKMKHNTPLGSRIAEVHNGSSLFTGDAGQGESNIRRWIIENDWLEAIVALPLNMFYNTGIA
;
A
#
# COMPACT_ATOMS: atom_id res chain seq x y z
N MET A 1 3.14 20.39 7.57
CA MET A 1 4.61 20.46 7.37
C MET A 1 4.89 20.82 5.91
N ASP A 2 5.91 21.63 5.58
CA ASP A 2 6.25 21.99 4.19
C ASP A 2 6.95 20.82 3.47
N SER A 3 6.66 20.62 2.18
CA SER A 3 7.32 19.66 1.29
C SER A 3 8.86 19.70 1.36
N SER A 4 9.47 20.88 1.56
CA SER A 4 10.93 21.00 1.71
C SER A 4 11.47 20.22 2.92
N GLN A 5 10.72 20.24 4.03
CA GLN A 5 11.07 19.53 5.26
C GLN A 5 10.86 18.02 5.12
N LEU A 6 9.79 17.58 4.45
CA LEU A 6 9.55 16.15 4.18
C LEU A 6 10.64 15.56 3.30
N ASN A 7 11.04 16.28 2.25
CA ASN A 7 12.15 15.90 1.38
C ASN A 7 13.48 15.82 2.14
N TRP A 8 13.70 16.73 3.09
CA TRP A 8 14.89 16.69 3.95
C TRP A 8 14.87 15.46 4.87
N ILE A 9 13.75 15.14 5.51
CA ILE A 9 13.62 13.93 6.36
C ILE A 9 13.86 12.66 5.53
N ALA A 10 13.22 12.55 4.36
CA ALA A 10 13.45 11.42 3.45
C ALA A 10 14.93 11.35 3.01
N GLY A 11 15.57 12.49 2.73
CA GLY A 11 16.99 12.58 2.43
C GLY A 11 17.90 12.18 3.60
N TYR A 12 17.53 12.54 4.83
CA TYR A 12 18.25 12.14 6.04
C TYR A 12 18.19 10.62 6.23
N ILE A 13 16.99 10.04 6.16
CA ILE A 13 16.77 8.59 6.29
C ILE A 13 17.50 7.83 5.18
N TRP A 14 17.44 8.33 3.95
CA TRP A 14 18.22 7.81 2.84
C TRP A 14 19.74 7.80 3.15
N GLY A 15 20.27 8.91 3.69
CA GLY A 15 21.67 9.03 4.08
C GLY A 15 22.13 8.03 5.14
N ILE A 16 21.23 7.53 6.00
CA ILE A 16 21.54 6.46 6.96
C ILE A 16 22.05 5.21 6.24
N ALA A 17 21.52 4.91 5.05
CA ALA A 17 21.95 3.77 4.25
C ALA A 17 23.43 3.88 3.88
N ASP A 18 23.84 5.04 3.37
CA ASP A 18 25.20 5.33 2.96
C ASP A 18 26.19 5.36 4.12
N ASP A 19 25.71 5.73 5.31
CA ASP A 19 26.53 5.82 6.53
C ASP A 19 26.73 4.47 7.21
N VAL A 20 25.73 3.57 7.16
CA VAL A 20 25.71 2.35 7.98
C VAL A 20 25.76 1.06 7.16
N LEU A 21 25.22 1.07 5.94
CA LEU A 21 25.01 -0.15 5.14
C LEU A 21 25.99 -0.30 3.98
N ARG A 22 26.79 0.74 3.71
CA ARG A 22 27.67 0.83 2.53
C ARG A 22 28.54 -0.40 2.29
N ASP A 23 29.21 -0.86 3.34
CA ASP A 23 30.16 -1.98 3.26
C ASP A 23 29.50 -3.34 3.56
N LEU A 24 28.19 -3.35 3.86
CA LEU A 24 27.44 -4.54 4.25
C LEU A 24 26.51 -5.05 3.14
N TYR A 25 26.03 -4.14 2.30
CA TYR A 25 25.03 -4.38 1.28
C TYR A 25 25.41 -3.71 -0.04
N VAL A 26 24.98 -4.30 -1.15
CA VAL A 26 24.95 -3.57 -2.42
C VAL A 26 23.85 -2.50 -2.35
N ARG A 27 24.02 -1.38 -3.06
CA ARG A 27 23.08 -0.22 -2.97
C ARG A 27 21.62 -0.60 -3.12
N GLY A 28 21.29 -1.44 -4.11
CA GLY A 28 19.92 -1.88 -4.32
C GLY A 28 19.30 -2.70 -3.19
N LYS A 29 20.11 -3.16 -2.24
CA LYS A 29 19.70 -3.90 -1.05
C LYS A 29 19.63 -3.05 0.21
N TYR A 30 19.85 -1.74 0.11
CA TYR A 30 19.63 -0.84 1.24
C TYR A 30 18.15 -0.76 1.63
N ARG A 31 17.24 -0.88 0.65
CA ARG A 31 15.78 -0.83 0.89
C ARG A 31 15.30 -1.92 1.84
N ASP A 32 15.84 -3.14 1.72
CA ASP A 32 15.57 -4.31 2.58
C ASP A 32 15.84 -4.03 4.09
N VAL A 33 16.55 -2.95 4.43
CA VAL A 33 16.84 -2.55 5.81
C VAL A 33 16.22 -1.20 6.16
N ILE A 34 16.35 -0.21 5.28
CA ILE A 34 15.92 1.17 5.58
C ILE A 34 14.40 1.30 5.63
N LEU A 35 13.66 0.67 4.71
CA LEU A 35 12.21 0.76 4.69
C LEU A 35 11.59 0.09 5.94
N PRO A 36 11.94 -1.18 6.29
CA PRO A 36 11.40 -1.82 7.49
C PRO A 36 11.78 -1.08 8.76
N MET A 37 13.02 -0.58 8.87
CA MET A 37 13.44 0.18 10.05
C MET A 37 12.72 1.53 10.18
N THR A 38 12.38 2.19 9.07
CA THR A 38 11.61 3.43 9.07
C THR A 38 10.17 3.17 9.51
N VAL A 39 9.55 2.11 8.99
CA VAL A 39 8.22 1.63 9.42
C VAL A 39 8.23 1.31 10.92
N LEU A 40 9.19 0.51 11.38
CA LEU A 40 9.33 0.15 12.79
C LEU A 40 9.50 1.39 13.68
N ARG A 41 10.31 2.36 13.27
CA ARG A 41 10.49 3.60 14.04
C ARG A 41 9.18 4.38 14.15
N ARG A 42 8.40 4.48 13.07
CA ARG A 42 7.09 5.15 13.07
C ARG A 42 6.10 4.43 13.98
N LEU A 43 5.96 3.11 13.85
CA LEU A 43 5.07 2.31 14.69
C LEU A 43 5.43 2.41 16.18
N ASP A 44 6.73 2.33 16.52
CA ASP A 44 7.22 2.52 17.89
C ASP A 44 6.87 3.91 18.43
N ALA A 45 7.13 4.96 17.65
CA ALA A 45 6.89 6.34 18.05
C ALA A 45 5.40 6.65 18.33
N VAL A 46 4.49 5.95 17.65
CA VAL A 46 3.04 6.03 17.86
C VAL A 46 2.62 5.30 19.14
N LEU A 47 3.25 4.16 19.45
CA LEU A 47 2.95 3.35 20.63
C LEU A 47 3.66 3.80 21.91
N GLU A 48 4.76 4.54 21.81
CA GLU A 48 5.56 5.02 22.94
C GLU A 48 4.69 5.57 24.10
N PRO A 49 3.70 6.46 23.87
CA PRO A 49 2.88 7.02 24.94
C PRO A 49 1.95 6.01 25.64
N THR A 50 1.49 4.98 24.93
CA THR A 50 0.50 4.00 25.44
C THR A 50 1.12 2.68 25.86
N LYS A 51 2.45 2.52 25.69
CA LYS A 51 3.20 1.33 26.09
C LYS A 51 2.91 0.85 27.52
N PRO A 52 2.88 1.70 28.57
CA PRO A 52 2.58 1.23 29.93
C PRO A 52 1.16 0.65 30.06
N ALA A 53 0.18 1.23 29.36
CA ALA A 53 -1.20 0.75 29.38
C ALA A 53 -1.32 -0.62 28.69
N VAL A 54 -0.65 -0.81 27.55
CA VAL A 54 -0.59 -2.09 26.83
C VAL A 54 0.04 -3.17 27.70
N LEU A 55 1.17 -2.89 28.36
CA LEU A 55 1.84 -3.86 29.23
C LEU A 55 1.00 -4.24 30.46
N ALA A 56 0.36 -3.26 31.10
CA ALA A 56 -0.55 -3.52 32.22
C ALA A 56 -1.77 -4.34 31.78
N MET A 57 -2.34 -4.03 30.60
CA MET A 57 -3.43 -4.81 30.02
C MET A 57 -3.00 -6.25 29.74
N LYS A 58 -1.84 -6.44 29.12
CA LYS A 58 -1.26 -7.75 28.82
C LYS A 58 -1.11 -8.59 30.09
N GLU A 59 -0.51 -8.02 31.13
CA GLU A 59 -0.32 -8.71 32.41
C GLU A 59 -1.66 -9.13 33.04
N ASN A 60 -2.68 -8.26 32.99
CA ASN A 60 -4.00 -8.57 33.51
C ASN A 60 -4.69 -9.70 32.73
N LEU A 61 -4.61 -9.66 31.39
CA LEU A 61 -5.18 -10.69 30.52
C LEU A 61 -4.51 -12.05 30.71
N ASP A 62 -3.17 -12.06 30.89
CA ASP A 62 -2.41 -13.27 31.17
C ASP A 62 -2.79 -13.88 32.52
N LYS A 63 -2.90 -13.07 33.57
CA LYS A 63 -3.37 -13.52 34.89
C LYS A 63 -4.79 -14.07 34.85
N ALA A 64 -5.64 -13.51 33.99
CA ALA A 64 -7.00 -13.96 33.77
C ALA A 64 -7.11 -15.20 32.86
N GLY A 65 -6.01 -15.65 32.24
CA GLY A 65 -6.01 -16.79 31.32
C GLY A 65 -6.77 -16.54 30.02
N VAL A 66 -6.87 -15.28 29.58
CA VAL A 66 -7.58 -14.91 28.34
C VAL A 66 -6.75 -15.31 27.12
N THR A 67 -7.31 -16.16 26.26
CA THR A 67 -6.61 -16.64 25.06
C THR A 67 -6.57 -15.62 23.92
N ASN A 68 -7.70 -14.96 23.61
CA ASN A 68 -7.75 -13.94 22.57
C ASN A 68 -7.67 -12.54 23.19
N GLN A 69 -6.51 -11.91 23.05
CA GLN A 69 -6.17 -10.64 23.69
C GLN A 69 -6.17 -9.46 22.71
N ASP A 70 -6.29 -9.71 21.40
CA ASP A 70 -6.01 -8.72 20.35
C ASP A 70 -6.86 -7.45 20.49
N ALA A 71 -8.19 -7.57 20.57
CA ALA A 71 -9.09 -6.43 20.69
C ALA A 71 -8.82 -5.56 21.94
N ALA A 72 -8.56 -6.20 23.09
CA ALA A 72 -8.27 -5.49 24.33
C ALA A 72 -6.91 -4.77 24.29
N LEU A 73 -5.92 -5.36 23.62
CA LEU A 73 -4.59 -4.76 23.47
C LEU A 73 -4.60 -3.60 22.46
N ARG A 74 -5.36 -3.72 21.35
CA ARG A 74 -5.62 -2.59 20.41
C ARG A 74 -6.35 -1.44 21.11
N GLN A 75 -7.35 -1.76 21.94
CA GLN A 75 -8.03 -0.75 22.75
C GLN A 75 -7.07 -0.07 23.74
N ALA A 76 -6.18 -0.83 24.39
CA ALA A 76 -5.19 -0.28 25.32
C ALA A 76 -4.11 0.57 24.63
N SER A 77 -3.73 0.24 23.39
CA SER A 77 -2.81 1.05 22.60
C SER A 77 -3.46 2.30 22.01
N GLY A 78 -4.78 2.29 21.84
CA GLY A 78 -5.53 3.32 21.12
C GLY A 78 -5.24 3.29 19.62
N GLN A 79 -4.81 2.14 19.08
CA GLN A 79 -4.37 1.96 17.70
C GLN A 79 -4.86 0.60 17.18
N ALA A 80 -4.88 0.42 15.86
CA ALA A 80 -5.16 -0.87 15.21
C ALA A 80 -4.09 -1.95 15.43
N PHE A 81 -3.02 -1.61 16.14
CA PHE A 81 -1.89 -2.48 16.41
C PHE A 81 -1.34 -2.19 17.82
N TYR A 82 -0.50 -3.08 18.30
CA TYR A 82 0.12 -2.95 19.61
C TYR A 82 1.49 -3.65 19.64
N ASN A 83 2.26 -3.39 20.70
CA ASN A 83 3.50 -4.13 20.98
C ASN A 83 3.59 -4.50 22.46
N THR A 84 3.65 -5.80 22.74
CA THR A 84 3.71 -6.41 24.08
C THR A 84 5.11 -6.67 24.61
N SER A 85 6.17 -6.47 23.82
CA SER A 85 7.54 -6.55 24.33
C SER A 85 7.74 -5.52 25.43
N LYS A 86 8.59 -5.81 26.41
CA LYS A 86 8.98 -4.82 27.44
C LYS A 86 9.86 -3.69 26.88
N PHE A 87 10.36 -3.83 25.66
CA PHE A 87 11.24 -2.85 25.02
C PHE A 87 10.45 -1.90 24.11
N THR A 88 10.92 -0.67 24.07
CA THR A 88 10.75 0.30 22.98
C THR A 88 12.03 0.35 22.16
N LEU A 89 12.00 0.95 20.97
CA LEU A 89 13.22 1.13 20.17
C LEU A 89 14.26 1.98 20.94
N ARG A 90 13.81 2.92 21.78
CA ARG A 90 14.68 3.75 22.63
C ARG A 90 15.45 2.94 23.67
N ASP A 91 14.84 1.90 24.23
CA ASP A 91 15.50 1.02 25.21
C ASP A 91 16.66 0.23 24.62
N LEU A 92 16.71 0.13 23.28
CA LEU A 92 17.68 -0.66 22.53
C LEU A 92 18.87 0.17 22.04
N ARG A 93 18.89 1.48 22.30
CA ARG A 93 19.93 2.41 21.81
C ARG A 93 21.35 2.07 22.31
N ALA A 94 21.49 1.66 23.58
CA ALA A 94 22.80 1.53 24.23
C ALA A 94 22.91 0.23 25.04
N ARG A 95 23.16 -0.88 24.34
CA ARG A 95 23.38 -2.20 24.97
C ARG A 95 24.87 -2.55 25.02
N ALA A 96 25.28 -3.15 26.13
CA ALA A 96 26.69 -3.47 26.39
C ALA A 96 27.26 -4.61 25.52
N SER A 97 26.42 -5.40 24.86
CA SER A 97 26.87 -6.46 23.95
C SER A 97 25.96 -6.60 22.73
N GLN A 98 26.58 -6.93 21.60
CA GLN A 98 25.89 -7.19 20.32
C GLN A 98 24.90 -8.34 20.41
N GLN A 99 25.25 -9.39 21.15
CA GLN A 99 24.39 -10.56 21.32
C GLN A 99 23.14 -10.22 22.13
N GLN A 100 23.27 -9.41 23.19
CA GLN A 100 22.11 -8.98 23.96
C GLN A 100 21.24 -8.02 23.16
N LEU A 101 21.85 -7.07 22.42
CA LEU A 101 21.11 -6.17 21.55
C LEU A 101 20.28 -6.93 20.52
N LYS A 102 20.88 -7.94 19.88
CA LYS A 102 20.18 -8.80 18.93
C LYS A 102 18.98 -9.50 19.58
N ALA A 103 19.20 -10.16 20.72
CA ALA A 103 18.13 -10.90 21.40
C ALA A 103 16.99 -9.98 21.86
N ASP A 104 17.31 -8.82 22.41
CA ASP A 104 16.31 -7.83 22.84
C ASP A 104 15.56 -7.22 21.63
N PHE A 105 16.24 -7.02 20.51
CA PHE A 105 15.62 -6.54 19.28
C PHE A 105 14.68 -7.60 18.68
N GLU A 106 15.05 -8.88 18.70
CA GLU A 106 14.17 -9.97 18.30
C GLU A 106 12.92 -10.06 19.20
N ASP A 107 13.06 -9.94 20.53
CA ASP A 107 11.92 -9.85 21.47
C ASP A 107 11.02 -8.63 21.18
N TYR A 108 11.63 -7.48 20.89
CA TYR A 108 10.93 -6.28 20.48
C TYR A 108 10.08 -6.50 19.22
N LEU A 109 10.64 -7.17 18.20
CA LEU A 109 9.89 -7.52 16.99
C LEU A 109 8.77 -8.52 17.28
N ASP A 110 9.03 -9.54 18.10
CA ASP A 110 8.04 -10.57 18.47
C ASP A 110 6.84 -10.01 19.24
N GLY A 111 7.03 -8.88 19.94
CA GLY A 111 5.98 -8.23 20.71
C GLY A 111 4.84 -7.63 19.89
N PHE A 112 5.05 -7.36 18.59
CA PHE A 112 4.06 -6.71 17.73
C PHE A 112 2.84 -7.60 17.39
N SER A 113 1.68 -6.97 17.20
CA SER A 113 0.44 -7.62 16.74
C SER A 113 0.58 -8.30 15.37
N SER A 114 -0.32 -9.23 15.05
CA SER A 114 -0.22 -10.09 13.85
C SER A 114 -0.19 -9.31 12.53
N ASN A 115 -0.93 -8.20 12.43
CA ASN A 115 -0.90 -7.32 11.25
C ASN A 115 0.47 -6.66 11.02
N VAL A 116 1.21 -6.35 12.09
CA VAL A 116 2.59 -5.85 11.99
C VAL A 116 3.59 -7.00 11.75
N GLN A 117 3.34 -8.20 12.30
CA GLN A 117 4.15 -9.38 11.96
C GLN A 117 4.08 -9.67 10.45
N ASP A 118 2.89 -9.58 9.86
CA ASP A 118 2.67 -9.76 8.42
C ASP A 118 3.44 -8.74 7.57
N ILE A 119 3.47 -7.47 7.99
CA ILE A 119 4.31 -6.43 7.38
C ILE A 119 5.80 -6.83 7.44
N LEU A 120 6.28 -7.25 8.62
CA LEU A 120 7.70 -7.62 8.82
C LEU A 120 8.11 -8.89 8.05
N GLU A 121 7.19 -9.84 7.90
CA GLU A 121 7.39 -11.06 7.12
C GLU A 121 7.52 -10.75 5.63
N ASN A 122 6.64 -9.90 5.10
CA ASN A 122 6.68 -9.47 3.69
C ASN A 122 7.88 -8.57 3.36
N PHE A 123 8.44 -7.88 4.35
CA PHE A 123 9.74 -7.22 4.22
C PHE A 123 10.95 -8.17 4.32
N GLU A 124 10.74 -9.43 4.72
CA GLU A 124 11.80 -10.39 5.05
C GLU A 124 12.82 -9.84 6.07
N PHE A 125 12.41 -8.89 6.93
CA PHE A 125 13.35 -8.06 7.67
C PHE A 125 14.18 -8.87 8.69
N ARG A 126 13.59 -9.93 9.25
CA ARG A 126 14.28 -10.84 10.18
C ARG A 126 15.51 -11.51 9.56
N ASN A 127 15.51 -11.71 8.24
CA ASN A 127 16.65 -12.28 7.52
C ASN A 127 17.87 -11.34 7.51
N GLN A 128 17.66 -10.03 7.74
CA GLN A 128 18.72 -9.03 7.77
C GLN A 128 19.42 -8.95 9.13
N ILE A 129 18.72 -9.28 10.22
CA ILE A 129 19.18 -9.10 11.60
C ILE A 129 20.53 -9.79 11.89
N PRO A 130 20.79 -11.05 11.47
CA PRO A 130 22.08 -11.70 11.74
C PRO A 130 23.27 -10.97 11.12
N ARG A 131 23.09 -10.42 9.91
CA ARG A 131 24.14 -9.66 9.22
C ARG A 131 24.38 -8.32 9.92
N LEU A 132 23.31 -7.58 10.22
CA LEU A 132 23.38 -6.29 10.91
C LEU A 132 24.02 -6.40 12.29
N SER A 133 23.68 -7.45 13.05
CA SER A 133 24.25 -7.72 14.37
C SER A 133 25.74 -8.06 14.29
N LYS A 134 26.13 -8.97 13.37
CA LYS A 134 27.53 -9.37 13.18
C LYS A 134 28.44 -8.19 12.79
N ALA A 135 27.91 -7.23 12.06
CA ALA A 135 28.63 -6.05 11.60
C ALA A 135 28.55 -4.84 12.54
N ASP A 136 27.95 -5.00 13.73
CA ASP A 136 27.73 -3.90 14.70
C ASP A 136 26.90 -2.73 14.16
N ALA A 137 26.10 -2.98 13.12
CA ALA A 137 25.32 -1.96 12.44
C ALA A 137 23.96 -1.70 13.10
N LEU A 138 23.38 -2.71 13.77
CA LEU A 138 22.02 -2.62 14.33
C LEU A 138 21.86 -1.48 15.34
N GLY A 139 22.80 -1.32 16.27
CA GLY A 139 22.77 -0.22 17.25
C GLY A 139 22.89 1.14 16.58
N THR A 140 23.81 1.27 15.62
CA THR A 140 24.02 2.51 14.85
C THR A 140 22.78 2.91 14.04
N LEU A 141 22.08 1.94 13.43
CA LEU A 141 20.81 2.18 12.74
C LEU A 141 19.76 2.74 13.69
N ILE A 142 19.59 2.11 14.86
CA ILE A 142 18.66 2.54 15.91
C ILE A 142 18.99 3.96 16.36
N GLU A 143 20.28 4.24 16.62
CA GLU A 143 20.73 5.57 17.04
C GLU A 143 20.41 6.66 16.02
N LYS A 144 20.67 6.41 14.72
CA LYS A 144 20.40 7.38 13.66
C LYS A 144 18.90 7.62 13.45
N LEU A 145 18.07 6.58 13.55
CA LEU A 145 16.61 6.71 13.43
C LEU A 145 15.96 7.36 14.66
N LEU A 146 16.62 7.28 15.82
CA LEU A 146 16.22 7.98 17.05
C LEU A 146 16.87 9.36 17.20
N SER A 147 17.61 9.82 16.20
CA SER A 147 18.27 11.12 16.20
C SER A 147 17.24 12.23 16.42
N PRO A 148 17.52 13.19 17.33
CA PRO A 148 16.62 14.33 17.56
C PRO A 148 16.59 15.33 16.40
N GLU A 149 17.32 15.06 15.30
CA GLU A 149 17.30 15.86 14.07
C GLU A 149 16.10 15.52 13.17
N ILE A 150 15.48 14.34 13.36
CA ILE A 150 14.26 13.96 12.66
C ILE A 150 13.15 13.67 13.68
N ASN A 151 11.90 13.90 13.28
CA ASN A 151 10.73 13.48 14.06
C ASN A 151 9.81 12.63 13.19
N LEU A 152 9.66 11.36 13.56
CA LEU A 152 8.70 10.44 12.95
C LEU A 152 7.50 10.16 13.86
N SER A 153 7.36 10.87 14.99
CA SER A 153 6.22 10.76 15.90
C SER A 153 5.10 11.72 15.47
N PRO A 154 3.82 11.39 15.74
CA PRO A 154 2.72 12.37 15.63
C PRO A 154 2.84 13.51 16.64
N ASN A 155 3.65 13.36 17.69
CA ASN A 155 3.85 14.39 18.71
C ASN A 155 5.05 15.27 18.38
N PRO A 156 4.99 16.59 18.65
CA PRO A 156 6.12 17.49 18.43
C PRO A 156 7.28 17.19 19.39
N ILE A 157 8.50 17.46 18.91
CA ILE A 157 9.69 17.51 19.76
C ILE A 157 9.82 18.95 20.26
N MET A 158 9.71 19.14 21.58
CA MET A 158 9.76 20.45 22.20
C MET A 158 11.19 20.85 22.59
N ASN A 159 11.50 22.13 22.49
CA ASN A 159 12.62 22.78 23.15
C ASN A 159 12.29 22.99 24.65
N GLY A 160 13.30 23.36 25.44
CA GLY A 160 13.13 23.65 26.87
C GLY A 160 12.35 24.94 27.17
N ASP A 161 11.96 25.69 26.14
CA ASP A 161 11.19 26.95 26.22
C ASP A 161 9.76 26.81 25.68
N ASP A 162 9.24 25.57 25.59
CA ASP A 162 7.93 25.21 25.05
C ASP A 162 7.72 25.58 23.56
N SER A 163 8.78 25.94 22.82
CA SER A 163 8.72 26.00 21.35
C SER A 163 8.93 24.62 20.72
N ALA A 164 8.29 24.31 19.59
CA ALA A 164 8.53 23.07 18.87
C ALA A 164 9.88 23.14 18.13
N LYS A 165 10.83 22.26 18.46
CA LYS A 165 12.04 22.01 17.65
C LYS A 165 11.66 21.38 16.32
N HIS A 166 10.78 20.38 16.38
CA HIS A 166 10.19 19.73 15.23
C HIS A 166 8.71 19.52 15.48
N GLU A 167 7.88 19.91 14.51
CA GLU A 167 6.46 19.63 14.53
C GLU A 167 6.18 18.12 14.56
N GLY A 168 4.98 17.76 15.03
CA GLY A 168 4.47 16.40 14.89
C GLY A 168 4.33 16.01 13.42
N LEU A 169 4.62 14.76 13.10
CA LEU A 169 4.48 14.20 11.77
C LEU A 169 3.13 13.48 11.65
N ASP A 170 2.19 14.11 10.94
CA ASP A 170 0.90 13.49 10.61
C ASP A 170 1.08 12.32 9.60
N ASN A 171 0.01 11.56 9.40
CA ASN A 171 0.05 10.37 8.54
C ASN A 171 0.25 10.70 7.06
N HIS A 172 -0.32 11.80 6.56
CA HIS A 172 -0.13 12.22 5.17
C HIS A 172 1.34 12.61 4.90
N ALA A 173 1.95 13.32 5.84
CA ALA A 173 3.36 13.67 5.81
C ALA A 173 4.26 12.42 5.88
N MET A 174 3.89 11.43 6.68
CA MET A 174 4.59 10.14 6.74
C MET A 174 4.48 9.36 5.43
N GLY A 175 3.28 9.25 4.85
CA GLY A 175 3.06 8.62 3.54
C GLY A 175 3.90 9.28 2.46
N THR A 176 3.98 10.61 2.46
CA THR A 176 4.86 11.37 1.55
C THR A 176 6.35 11.04 1.74
N ILE A 177 6.82 10.86 2.99
CA ILE A 177 8.21 10.42 3.25
C ILE A 177 8.45 9.00 2.73
N PHE A 178 7.51 8.07 2.91
CA PHE A 178 7.62 6.72 2.37
C PHE A 178 7.65 6.72 0.85
N GLU A 179 6.76 7.47 0.19
CA GLU A 179 6.76 7.64 -1.26
C GLU A 179 8.11 8.15 -1.77
N GLU A 180 8.68 9.17 -1.12
CA GLU A 180 9.99 9.71 -1.51
C GLU A 180 11.15 8.73 -1.28
N LEU A 181 11.11 7.93 -0.20
CA LEU A 181 12.10 6.88 0.04
C LEU A 181 12.04 5.79 -1.03
N VAL A 182 10.83 5.31 -1.33
CA VAL A 182 10.61 4.30 -2.38
C VAL A 182 11.06 4.82 -3.74
N ARG A 183 10.69 6.07 -4.09
CA ARG A 183 11.11 6.73 -5.33
C ARG A 183 12.64 6.73 -5.46
N LYS A 184 13.34 7.14 -4.40
CA LYS A 184 14.83 7.17 -4.38
C LYS A 184 15.44 5.77 -4.55
N PHE A 185 14.90 4.75 -3.90
CA PHE A 185 15.41 3.38 -4.03
C PHE A 185 15.20 2.83 -5.44
N ASN A 186 14.05 3.12 -6.05
CA ASN A 186 13.74 2.67 -7.41
C ASN A 186 14.60 3.40 -8.46
N GLU A 187 14.84 4.71 -8.28
CA GLU A 187 15.75 5.49 -9.13
C GLU A 187 17.18 4.95 -9.12
N GLU A 188 17.68 4.50 -7.96
CA GLU A 188 19.01 3.88 -7.88
C GLU A 188 19.07 2.46 -8.50
N ASN A 189 17.95 1.75 -8.54
CA ASN A 189 17.89 0.37 -9.03
C ASN A 189 17.62 0.22 -10.53
N ASN A 190 17.31 1.31 -11.26
CA ASN A 190 16.90 1.27 -12.67
C ASN A 190 15.76 0.24 -12.92
N GLU A 191 14.85 0.05 -11.96
CA GLU A 191 13.71 -0.87 -12.13
C GLU A 191 12.78 -0.37 -13.26
N GLU A 192 12.16 -1.32 -13.99
CA GLU A 192 11.32 -1.05 -15.15
C GLU A 192 10.08 -0.20 -14.79
N ALA A 193 9.68 0.66 -15.74
CA ALA A 193 8.64 1.66 -15.54
C ALA A 193 7.23 1.09 -15.30
N GLY A 194 6.39 1.86 -14.59
CA GLY A 194 4.94 1.73 -14.57
C GLY A 194 4.35 0.83 -13.47
N GLU A 195 5.11 -0.08 -12.87
CA GLU A 195 4.56 -1.08 -11.93
C GLU A 195 4.52 -0.64 -10.47
N HIS A 196 5.19 0.45 -10.10
CA HIS A 196 5.40 0.78 -8.68
C HIS A 196 5.02 2.20 -8.27
N TRP A 197 4.78 3.11 -9.23
CA TRP A 197 4.48 4.50 -8.88
C TRP A 197 3.66 5.21 -9.95
N THR A 198 2.52 5.76 -9.52
CA THR A 198 1.65 6.62 -10.31
C THR A 198 1.85 8.07 -9.86
N PRO A 199 2.14 9.02 -10.76
CA PRO A 199 2.30 10.42 -10.38
C PRO A 199 1.06 10.97 -9.68
N ARG A 200 1.24 11.68 -8.55
CA ARG A 200 0.13 12.26 -7.76
C ARG A 200 -0.84 13.08 -8.62
N ASP A 201 -0.35 13.81 -9.61
CA ASP A 201 -1.21 14.56 -10.54
C ASP A 201 -2.08 13.64 -11.41
N ALA A 202 -1.57 12.49 -11.85
CA ALA A 202 -2.34 11.50 -12.58
C ALA A 202 -3.39 10.85 -11.68
N VAL A 203 -3.01 10.49 -10.44
CA VAL A 203 -3.94 9.95 -9.45
C VAL A 203 -5.07 10.95 -9.15
N LYS A 204 -4.73 12.22 -8.95
CA LYS A 204 -5.73 13.28 -8.69
C LYS A 204 -6.67 13.46 -9.87
N LEU A 205 -6.15 13.38 -11.10
CA LEU A 205 -6.97 13.39 -12.30
C LEU A 205 -7.93 12.20 -12.32
N MET A 206 -7.46 10.97 -12.05
CA MET A 206 -8.30 9.78 -12.00
C MET A 206 -9.42 9.90 -10.95
N ALA A 207 -9.08 10.31 -9.73
CA ALA A 207 -10.07 10.52 -8.67
C ALA A 207 -11.10 11.59 -9.05
N ASN A 208 -10.67 12.70 -9.65
CA ASN A 208 -11.59 13.73 -10.13
C ASN A 208 -12.50 13.24 -11.26
N LEU A 209 -11.98 12.42 -12.19
CA LEU A 209 -12.77 11.88 -13.29
C LEU A 209 -13.88 10.94 -12.81
N ILE A 210 -13.66 10.17 -11.73
CA ILE A 210 -14.70 9.28 -11.19
C ILE A 210 -15.64 9.97 -10.20
N LEU A 211 -15.24 11.08 -9.57
CA LEU A 211 -16.03 11.72 -8.51
C LEU A 211 -16.75 13.00 -8.94
N LEU A 212 -16.08 13.90 -9.68
CA LEU A 212 -16.67 15.20 -10.02
C LEU A 212 -17.93 15.11 -10.89
N PRO A 213 -18.04 14.21 -11.88
CA PRO A 213 -19.25 14.11 -12.70
C PRO A 213 -20.53 13.78 -11.91
N ILE A 214 -20.38 13.19 -10.71
CA ILE A 214 -21.48 12.75 -9.84
C ILE A 214 -21.51 13.49 -8.51
N ALA A 215 -20.82 14.62 -8.38
CA ALA A 215 -20.70 15.34 -7.11
C ALA A 215 -22.05 15.60 -6.43
N ASP A 216 -23.06 15.96 -7.22
CA ASP A 216 -24.43 16.21 -6.74
C ASP A 216 -25.23 14.94 -6.40
N GLU A 217 -24.76 13.77 -6.84
CA GLU A 217 -25.39 12.46 -6.61
C GLU A 217 -24.74 11.69 -5.44
N ILE A 218 -23.61 12.18 -4.92
CA ILE A 218 -22.99 11.63 -3.71
C ILE A 218 -23.89 11.91 -2.51
N GLU A 219 -24.28 10.85 -1.81
CA GLU A 219 -25.13 10.88 -0.64
C GLU A 219 -24.34 10.59 0.63
N SER A 220 -24.91 10.94 1.78
CA SER A 220 -24.29 10.54 3.05
C SER A 220 -24.40 9.02 3.21
N GLY A 221 -23.30 8.36 3.54
CA GLY A 221 -23.27 6.90 3.59
C GLY A 221 -21.86 6.32 3.50
N THR A 222 -21.79 5.02 3.23
CA THR A 222 -20.54 4.28 3.15
C THR A 222 -20.24 3.90 1.70
N TYR A 223 -19.02 4.20 1.25
CA TYR A 223 -18.52 3.88 -0.09
C TYR A 223 -17.32 2.95 -0.01
N LEU A 224 -17.26 1.96 -0.90
CA LEU A 224 -16.17 1.01 -0.99
C LEU A 224 -15.27 1.37 -2.17
N LEU A 225 -13.97 1.55 -1.91
CA LEU A 225 -12.96 1.88 -2.91
C LEU A 225 -12.07 0.66 -3.15
N TYR A 226 -11.72 0.37 -4.41
CA TYR A 226 -10.87 -0.77 -4.75
C TYR A 226 -9.78 -0.47 -5.78
N ASP A 227 -8.61 -1.05 -5.53
CA ASP A 227 -7.47 -1.09 -6.44
C ASP A 227 -6.86 -2.50 -6.48
N GLY A 228 -6.87 -3.12 -7.65
CA GLY A 228 -6.36 -4.47 -7.88
C GLY A 228 -4.87 -4.56 -8.18
N ALA A 229 -4.16 -3.43 -8.20
CA ALA A 229 -2.70 -3.35 -8.34
C ALA A 229 -2.23 -2.14 -7.52
N CYS A 230 -2.53 -2.19 -6.21
CA CYS A 230 -2.59 -0.97 -5.40
C CYS A 230 -1.25 -0.32 -5.12
N GLY A 231 -0.13 -1.00 -5.41
CA GLY A 231 1.18 -0.48 -5.13
C GLY A 231 1.31 -0.11 -3.66
N THR A 232 1.84 1.09 -3.39
CA THR A 232 1.99 1.62 -2.03
C THR A 232 0.67 2.18 -1.44
N GLY A 233 -0.47 2.04 -2.13
CA GLY A 233 -1.79 2.48 -1.65
C GLY A 233 -2.12 3.96 -1.87
N GLY A 234 -1.19 4.73 -2.45
CA GLY A 234 -1.36 6.18 -2.64
C GLY A 234 -2.58 6.58 -3.49
N MET A 235 -3.02 5.70 -4.41
CA MET A 235 -4.21 5.96 -5.21
C MET A 235 -5.50 5.85 -4.38
N LEU A 236 -5.61 4.80 -3.56
CA LEU A 236 -6.75 4.59 -2.67
C LEU A 236 -6.91 5.74 -1.67
N THR A 237 -5.81 6.17 -1.05
CA THR A 237 -5.84 7.24 -0.04
C THR A 237 -6.18 8.59 -0.66
N LEU A 238 -5.67 8.91 -1.85
CA LEU A 238 -6.00 10.16 -2.53
C LEU A 238 -7.47 10.19 -3.01
N ALA A 239 -7.99 9.06 -3.48
CA ALA A 239 -9.39 8.95 -3.86
C ALA A 239 -10.33 9.10 -2.66
N GLU A 240 -9.97 8.53 -1.51
CA GLU A 240 -10.68 8.74 -0.24
C GLU A 240 -10.69 10.22 0.18
N ASP A 241 -9.52 10.87 0.16
CA ASP A 241 -9.40 12.28 0.52
C ASP A 241 -10.24 13.15 -0.43
N THR A 242 -10.18 12.86 -1.74
CA THR A 242 -10.98 13.58 -2.77
C THR A 242 -12.49 13.40 -2.55
N LEU A 243 -12.94 12.18 -2.24
CA LEU A 243 -14.36 11.90 -1.95
C LEU A 243 -14.81 12.61 -0.67
N THR A 244 -13.96 12.61 0.36
CA THR A 244 -14.25 13.27 1.64
C THR A 244 -14.37 14.78 1.45
N GLU A 245 -13.41 15.42 0.80
CA GLU A 245 -13.44 16.86 0.49
C GLU A 245 -14.67 17.23 -0.35
N LEU A 246 -14.99 16.42 -1.36
CA LEU A 246 -16.16 16.64 -2.20
C LEU A 246 -17.46 16.54 -1.39
N ALA A 247 -17.62 15.48 -0.60
CA ALA A 247 -18.78 15.28 0.25
C ALA A 247 -18.97 16.42 1.26
N GLU A 248 -17.90 16.85 1.93
CA GLU A 248 -17.92 17.97 2.86
C GLU A 248 -18.37 19.28 2.19
N SER A 249 -17.85 19.56 0.99
CA SER A 249 -18.24 20.76 0.24
C SER A 249 -19.72 20.77 -0.20
N HIS A 250 -20.35 19.59 -0.25
CA HIS A 250 -21.78 19.40 -0.51
C HIS A 250 -22.61 19.15 0.78
N GLY A 251 -22.01 19.31 1.97
CA GLY A 251 -22.70 19.13 3.25
C GLY A 251 -23.12 17.68 3.53
N LYS A 252 -22.42 16.70 2.95
CA LYS A 252 -22.64 15.26 3.12
C LYS A 252 -21.62 14.67 4.10
N GLN A 253 -21.96 13.56 4.72
CA GLN A 253 -21.05 12.78 5.58
C GLN A 253 -20.83 11.40 4.96
N VAL A 254 -19.59 11.12 4.60
CA VAL A 254 -19.20 9.85 3.99
C VAL A 254 -18.22 9.09 4.86
N ALA A 255 -18.32 7.76 4.81
CA ALA A 255 -17.33 6.85 5.34
C ALA A 255 -16.81 5.98 4.18
N THR A 256 -15.53 5.62 4.22
CA THR A 256 -14.86 4.87 3.17
C THR A 256 -14.30 3.57 3.71
N HIS A 257 -14.35 2.53 2.89
CA HIS A 257 -13.57 1.31 3.13
C HIS A 257 -12.69 1.05 1.92
N LEU A 258 -11.38 1.04 2.15
CA LEU A 258 -10.37 0.85 1.12
C LEU A 258 -10.04 -0.63 0.99
N TYR A 259 -9.97 -1.13 -0.23
CA TYR A 259 -9.61 -2.51 -0.56
C TYR A 259 -8.48 -2.49 -1.58
N GLY A 260 -7.42 -3.23 -1.30
CA GLY A 260 -6.21 -3.23 -2.13
C GLY A 260 -5.65 -4.62 -2.31
N GLN A 261 -5.14 -4.90 -3.51
CA GLN A 261 -4.37 -6.12 -3.78
C GLN A 261 -3.03 -5.78 -4.44
N GLU A 262 -1.93 -6.35 -3.91
CA GLU A 262 -0.57 -6.12 -4.42
C GLU A 262 0.25 -7.41 -4.39
N ILE A 263 0.87 -7.77 -5.51
CA ILE A 263 1.63 -9.02 -5.65
C ILE A 263 3.07 -8.90 -5.10
N ASN A 264 3.65 -7.71 -5.12
CA ASN A 264 4.97 -7.45 -4.59
C ASN A 264 4.91 -7.33 -3.06
N ALA A 265 5.57 -8.26 -2.35
CA ALA A 265 5.56 -8.31 -0.89
C ALA A 265 6.05 -7.02 -0.22
N GLU A 266 7.14 -6.43 -0.73
CA GLU A 266 7.72 -5.21 -0.16
C GLU A 266 6.76 -4.02 -0.34
N THR A 267 6.21 -3.85 -1.54
CA THR A 267 5.23 -2.81 -1.86
C THR A 267 3.94 -2.97 -1.05
N TYR A 268 3.45 -4.21 -0.91
CA TYR A 268 2.33 -4.56 -0.04
C TYR A 268 2.58 -4.18 1.42
N ALA A 269 3.76 -4.53 1.96
CA ALA A 269 4.13 -4.22 3.34
C ALA A 269 4.14 -2.71 3.62
N ILE A 270 4.58 -1.91 2.64
CA ILE A 270 4.53 -0.44 2.70
C ILE A 270 3.09 0.05 2.71
N CYS A 271 2.26 -0.41 1.77
CA CYS A 271 0.84 -0.05 1.68
C CYS A 271 0.09 -0.35 2.98
N LYS A 272 0.29 -1.57 3.51
CA LYS A 272 -0.33 -1.99 4.75
C LYS A 272 0.18 -1.20 5.96
N ALA A 273 1.47 -0.90 6.03
CA ALA A 273 2.02 -0.07 7.11
C ALA A 273 1.46 1.35 7.10
N ASP A 274 1.33 1.97 5.92
CA ASP A 274 0.77 3.32 5.77
C ASP A 274 -0.70 3.36 6.20
N LEU A 275 -1.51 2.41 5.70
CA LEU A 275 -2.92 2.31 6.05
C LEU A 275 -3.19 1.88 7.49
N LEU A 276 -2.26 1.15 8.12
CA LEU A 276 -2.34 0.81 9.55
C LEU A 276 -2.18 2.05 10.44
N LEU A 277 -1.44 3.04 9.95
CA LEU A 277 -1.22 4.32 10.63
C LEU A 277 -2.33 5.33 10.33
N LYS A 278 -2.99 5.26 9.15
CA LYS A 278 -4.09 6.14 8.75
C LYS A 278 -5.42 5.72 9.41
N GLY A 279 -6.19 6.69 9.90
CA GLY A 279 -7.50 6.47 10.52
C GLY A 279 -7.43 5.59 11.77
N GLU A 280 -8.48 4.81 12.03
CA GLU A 280 -8.49 3.76 13.07
C GLU A 280 -7.83 2.45 12.58
N GLY A 281 -7.08 2.48 11.47
CA GLY A 281 -6.38 1.34 10.87
C GLY A 281 -7.27 0.22 10.33
N GLU A 282 -8.59 0.40 10.29
CA GLU A 282 -9.55 -0.59 9.80
C GLU A 282 -9.29 -0.99 8.33
N ALA A 283 -8.77 -0.07 7.53
CA ALA A 283 -8.46 -0.31 6.12
C ALA A 283 -7.28 -1.29 5.94
N ALA A 284 -6.35 -1.38 6.89
CA ALA A 284 -5.15 -2.21 6.75
C ALA A 284 -5.47 -3.71 6.65
N ASP A 285 -6.56 -4.16 7.27
CA ASP A 285 -7.00 -5.56 7.22
C ASP A 285 -7.67 -5.90 5.87
N ASN A 286 -8.02 -4.89 5.06
CA ASN A 286 -8.56 -5.03 3.71
C ASN A 286 -7.48 -4.91 2.61
N ILE A 287 -6.20 -4.84 2.98
CA ILE A 287 -5.09 -4.92 2.05
C ILE A 287 -4.54 -6.34 2.09
N ILE A 288 -4.51 -6.98 0.92
CA ILE A 288 -4.05 -8.36 0.76
C ILE A 288 -2.91 -8.37 -0.25
N GLY A 289 -1.80 -9.01 0.08
CA GLY A 289 -0.67 -9.00 -0.83
C GLY A 289 0.43 -9.98 -0.48
N GLY A 290 1.41 -10.06 -1.38
CA GLY A 290 2.45 -11.09 -1.39
C GLY A 290 2.48 -11.89 -2.70
N PRO A 291 3.57 -12.62 -2.97
CA PRO A 291 3.80 -13.33 -4.24
C PRO A 291 2.75 -14.40 -4.59
N GLU A 292 1.97 -14.84 -3.60
CA GLU A 292 0.84 -15.76 -3.71
C GLU A 292 -0.49 -15.06 -4.03
N HIS A 293 -0.57 -13.74 -3.91
CA HIS A 293 -1.78 -12.92 -4.03
C HIS A 293 -1.86 -12.16 -5.36
N SER A 294 -1.70 -12.86 -6.47
CA SER A 294 -1.95 -12.28 -7.80
C SER A 294 -3.43 -11.95 -8.00
N THR A 295 -3.74 -10.73 -8.44
CA THR A 295 -5.12 -10.31 -8.77
C THR A 295 -5.74 -11.15 -9.88
N LEU A 296 -4.94 -11.64 -10.82
CA LEU A 296 -5.45 -12.44 -11.94
C LEU A 296 -5.74 -13.88 -11.49
N SER A 297 -4.76 -14.59 -10.91
CA SER A 297 -4.93 -16.02 -10.57
C SER A 297 -5.43 -16.32 -9.16
N ASN A 298 -5.31 -15.36 -8.23
CA ASN A 298 -5.72 -15.50 -6.84
C ASN A 298 -6.39 -14.21 -6.32
N ASP A 299 -7.52 -13.86 -6.92
CA ASP A 299 -8.36 -12.73 -6.51
C ASP A 299 -8.78 -12.86 -5.04
N ALA A 300 -8.39 -11.86 -4.24
CA ALA A 300 -8.70 -11.78 -2.82
C ALA A 300 -10.16 -11.34 -2.55
N PHE A 301 -10.81 -10.71 -3.54
CA PHE A 301 -12.10 -10.04 -3.38
C PHE A 301 -13.15 -10.55 -4.37
N ARG A 302 -13.19 -11.86 -4.63
CA ARG A 302 -14.01 -12.51 -5.68
C ARG A 302 -15.50 -12.17 -5.64
N SER A 303 -16.08 -12.01 -4.45
CA SER A 303 -17.51 -11.76 -4.25
C SER A 303 -17.83 -10.33 -3.83
N ARG A 304 -16.86 -9.42 -3.92
CA ARG A 304 -17.04 -8.00 -3.56
C ARG A 304 -17.35 -7.18 -4.80
N GLU A 305 -18.24 -6.21 -4.61
CA GLU A 305 -18.53 -5.14 -5.57
C GLU A 305 -18.15 -3.80 -4.94
N PHE A 306 -17.70 -2.84 -5.74
CA PHE A 306 -17.12 -1.58 -5.26
C PHE A 306 -17.79 -0.37 -5.90
N ASP A 307 -17.88 0.74 -5.18
CA ASP A 307 -18.49 1.98 -5.69
C ASP A 307 -17.52 2.71 -6.61
N PHE A 308 -16.26 2.84 -6.18
CA PHE A 308 -15.22 3.53 -6.92
C PHE A 308 -14.00 2.64 -7.06
N MET A 309 -13.48 2.55 -8.27
CA MET A 309 -12.30 1.73 -8.54
C MET A 309 -11.31 2.51 -9.37
N LEU A 310 -10.04 2.38 -9.00
CA LEU A 310 -8.94 3.06 -9.64
C LEU A 310 -7.71 2.17 -9.58
N SER A 311 -6.97 2.09 -10.69
CA SER A 311 -5.82 1.18 -10.78
C SER A 311 -4.83 1.66 -11.84
N ASN A 312 -3.56 1.32 -11.63
CA ASN A 312 -2.49 1.46 -12.60
C ASN A 312 -1.75 0.11 -12.70
N PRO A 313 -2.33 -0.86 -13.43
CA PRO A 313 -1.76 -2.20 -13.53
C PRO A 313 -0.45 -2.20 -14.35
N PRO A 314 0.36 -3.26 -14.20
CA PRO A 314 1.63 -3.40 -14.93
C PRO A 314 1.47 -3.37 -16.47
N TYR A 315 2.34 -2.62 -17.16
CA TYR A 315 2.24 -2.36 -18.60
C TYR A 315 2.88 -3.47 -19.44
N GLY A 316 2.10 -4.13 -20.32
CA GLY A 316 2.66 -5.05 -21.32
C GLY A 316 3.32 -6.30 -20.72
N LYS A 317 2.94 -6.68 -19.51
CA LYS A 317 3.61 -7.74 -18.76
C LYS A 317 2.95 -9.09 -18.97
N SER A 318 3.80 -10.11 -19.07
CA SER A 318 3.35 -11.48 -19.28
C SER A 318 2.65 -12.00 -18.02
N TRP A 319 1.41 -12.46 -18.19
CA TRP A 319 0.63 -13.16 -17.17
C TRP A 319 0.64 -14.68 -17.35
N LYS A 320 1.62 -15.23 -18.09
CA LYS A 320 1.73 -16.68 -18.35
C LYS A 320 1.69 -17.53 -17.07
N SER A 321 2.34 -17.10 -16.01
CA SER A 321 2.31 -17.82 -14.72
C SER A 321 0.91 -17.87 -14.12
N ASP A 322 0.15 -16.77 -14.22
CA ASP A 322 -1.26 -16.72 -13.82
C ASP A 322 -2.11 -17.63 -14.69
N GLN A 323 -1.93 -17.56 -16.02
CA GLN A 323 -2.63 -18.42 -16.96
C GLN A 323 -2.45 -19.91 -16.61
N GLU A 324 -1.22 -20.37 -16.32
CA GLU A 324 -0.98 -21.76 -15.93
C GLU A 324 -1.66 -22.10 -14.59
N ARG A 325 -1.60 -21.21 -13.58
CA ARG A 325 -2.30 -21.40 -12.29
C ARG A 325 -3.82 -21.48 -12.46
N MET A 326 -4.37 -20.82 -13.48
CA MET A 326 -5.80 -20.78 -13.78
C MET A 326 -6.27 -21.92 -14.70
N GLY A 327 -5.42 -22.90 -15.02
CA GLY A 327 -5.79 -24.05 -15.85
C GLY A 327 -5.21 -24.04 -17.27
N GLY A 328 -4.25 -23.16 -17.55
CA GLY A 328 -3.56 -23.06 -18.83
C GLY A 328 -4.44 -22.47 -19.94
N LYS A 329 -4.01 -22.65 -21.20
CA LYS A 329 -4.64 -22.00 -22.37
C LYS A 329 -6.12 -22.34 -22.59
N SER A 330 -6.60 -23.49 -22.12
CA SER A 330 -7.95 -24.00 -22.40
C SER A 330 -8.73 -24.38 -21.14
N GLY A 331 -8.15 -24.27 -19.96
CA GLY A 331 -8.77 -24.70 -18.70
C GLY A 331 -9.25 -23.56 -17.80
N ILE A 332 -9.10 -22.30 -18.23
CA ILE A 332 -9.61 -21.14 -17.50
C ILE A 332 -11.14 -21.18 -17.50
N ASN A 333 -11.73 -21.21 -16.31
CA ASN A 333 -13.17 -21.14 -16.09
C ASN A 333 -13.48 -20.12 -14.98
N ASP A 334 -13.03 -18.89 -15.18
CA ASP A 334 -13.23 -17.77 -14.25
C ASP A 334 -14.28 -16.81 -14.84
N PRO A 335 -15.39 -16.52 -14.13
CA PRO A 335 -16.46 -15.68 -14.65
C PRO A 335 -16.03 -14.23 -14.90
N ARG A 336 -14.88 -13.79 -14.35
CA ARG A 336 -14.29 -12.47 -14.67
C ARG A 336 -13.75 -12.42 -16.10
N PHE A 337 -13.38 -13.56 -16.67
CA PHE A 337 -12.69 -13.65 -17.97
C PHE A 337 -13.43 -14.49 -19.02
N LEU A 338 -14.38 -15.33 -18.60
CA LEU A 338 -15.36 -15.98 -19.46
C LEU A 338 -16.75 -15.51 -19.04
N THR A 339 -17.37 -14.65 -19.84
CA THR A 339 -18.62 -13.98 -19.50
C THR A 339 -19.71 -14.27 -20.53
N VAL A 340 -20.91 -13.73 -20.30
CA VAL A 340 -22.02 -13.78 -21.25
C VAL A 340 -22.14 -12.43 -21.93
N HIS A 341 -22.05 -12.39 -23.26
CA HIS A 341 -22.23 -11.15 -24.01
C HIS A 341 -22.85 -11.39 -25.38
N ALA A 342 -23.77 -10.51 -25.80
CA ALA A 342 -24.42 -10.57 -27.11
C ALA A 342 -25.00 -11.96 -27.49
N GLY A 343 -25.49 -12.73 -26.50
CA GLY A 343 -26.05 -14.07 -26.69
C GLY A 343 -25.01 -15.20 -26.77
N ASP A 344 -23.72 -14.89 -26.65
CA ASP A 344 -22.64 -15.88 -26.49
C ASP A 344 -22.44 -16.18 -24.99
N PRO A 345 -22.75 -17.40 -24.51
CA PRO A 345 -22.58 -17.77 -23.11
C PRO A 345 -21.13 -18.03 -22.70
N GLU A 346 -20.20 -18.14 -23.65
CA GLU A 346 -18.78 -18.42 -23.41
C GLU A 346 -17.89 -17.32 -24.02
N PHE A 347 -18.36 -16.07 -23.94
CA PHE A 347 -17.65 -14.92 -24.49
C PHE A 347 -16.32 -14.70 -23.77
N SER A 348 -15.23 -15.01 -24.46
CA SER A 348 -13.89 -15.01 -23.88
C SER A 348 -13.22 -13.64 -23.93
N LEU A 349 -12.83 -13.15 -22.75
CA LEU A 349 -12.05 -11.92 -22.55
C LEU A 349 -10.55 -12.23 -22.39
N ILE A 350 -10.14 -13.50 -22.48
CA ILE A 350 -8.77 -13.94 -22.21
C ILE A 350 -7.80 -13.35 -23.25
N THR A 351 -6.88 -12.51 -22.79
CA THR A 351 -5.86 -11.86 -23.62
C THR A 351 -4.71 -12.81 -23.94
N ARG A 352 -3.78 -12.37 -24.79
CA ARG A 352 -2.53 -13.13 -25.02
C ARG A 352 -1.70 -13.16 -23.75
N SER A 353 -1.05 -14.28 -23.46
CA SER A 353 -0.25 -14.48 -22.23
C SER A 353 0.91 -13.50 -22.06
N SER A 354 1.33 -12.81 -23.14
CA SER A 354 2.39 -11.81 -23.12
C SER A 354 1.95 -10.46 -22.55
N ASP A 355 0.64 -10.17 -22.48
CA ASP A 355 0.11 -8.91 -21.95
C ASP A 355 -1.19 -9.15 -21.18
N GLY A 356 -1.11 -8.98 -19.85
CA GLY A 356 -2.24 -9.16 -18.93
C GLY A 356 -3.00 -7.87 -18.60
N GLN A 357 -2.60 -6.71 -19.12
CA GLN A 357 -3.09 -5.42 -18.62
C GLN A 357 -4.63 -5.32 -18.68
N MET A 358 -5.25 -5.63 -19.82
CA MET A 358 -6.70 -5.54 -19.96
C MET A 358 -7.49 -6.56 -19.11
N LEU A 359 -6.83 -7.59 -18.56
CA LEU A 359 -7.48 -8.50 -17.62
C LEU A 359 -7.68 -7.84 -16.25
N PHE A 360 -6.87 -6.85 -15.87
CA PHE A 360 -7.13 -6.04 -14.68
C PHE A 360 -8.41 -5.21 -14.85
N LEU A 361 -8.59 -4.59 -16.02
CA LEU A 361 -9.85 -3.92 -16.38
C LEU A 361 -11.05 -4.87 -16.35
N ALA A 362 -10.95 -6.06 -16.98
CA ALA A 362 -12.01 -7.05 -16.93
C ALA A 362 -12.35 -7.47 -15.49
N ASN A 363 -11.33 -7.62 -14.62
CA ASN A 363 -11.50 -7.88 -13.20
C ASN A 363 -12.24 -6.74 -12.47
N MET A 364 -11.96 -5.48 -12.77
CA MET A 364 -12.66 -4.33 -12.18
C MET A 364 -14.12 -4.25 -12.67
N VAL A 365 -14.36 -4.43 -13.97
CA VAL A 365 -15.71 -4.43 -14.55
C VAL A 365 -16.57 -5.56 -13.97
N ALA A 366 -15.99 -6.73 -13.71
CA ALA A 366 -16.69 -7.84 -13.05
C ALA A 366 -17.08 -7.56 -11.58
N LYS A 367 -16.58 -6.47 -10.97
CA LYS A 367 -16.83 -6.06 -9.59
C LYS A 367 -17.69 -4.79 -9.51
N MET A 368 -18.35 -4.41 -10.60
CA MET A 368 -19.28 -3.29 -10.59
C MET A 368 -20.55 -3.61 -9.81
N LYS A 369 -21.05 -2.63 -9.07
CA LYS A 369 -22.39 -2.64 -8.49
C LYS A 369 -23.39 -2.38 -9.59
N HIS A 370 -24.34 -3.29 -9.74
CA HIS A 370 -25.46 -3.14 -10.69
C HIS A 370 -26.79 -2.78 -10.02
N ASN A 371 -26.86 -2.88 -8.69
CA ASN A 371 -28.09 -2.76 -7.91
C ASN A 371 -28.16 -1.48 -7.06
N THR A 372 -27.33 -0.48 -7.36
CA THR A 372 -27.34 0.84 -6.71
C THR A 372 -27.69 1.92 -7.74
N PRO A 373 -28.30 3.05 -7.32
CA PRO A 373 -28.58 4.15 -8.24
C PRO A 373 -27.33 4.69 -8.95
N LEU A 374 -26.20 4.74 -8.23
CA LEU A 374 -24.93 5.26 -8.73
C LEU A 374 -24.16 4.26 -9.59
N GLY A 375 -24.43 2.96 -9.44
CA GLY A 375 -23.58 1.91 -10.00
C GLY A 375 -22.15 1.97 -9.45
N SER A 376 -21.18 1.76 -10.34
CA SER A 376 -19.75 1.93 -10.06
C SER A 376 -19.11 2.88 -11.06
N ARG A 377 -18.01 3.54 -10.64
CA ARG A 377 -17.13 4.25 -11.57
C ARG A 377 -15.70 3.73 -11.50
N ILE A 378 -15.10 3.57 -12.67
CA ILE A 378 -13.76 2.99 -12.86
C ILE A 378 -12.87 4.01 -13.57
N ALA A 379 -11.65 4.22 -13.07
CA ALA A 379 -10.57 4.87 -13.82
C ALA A 379 -9.32 4.00 -13.80
N GLU A 380 -8.84 3.57 -14.96
CA GLU A 380 -7.65 2.73 -15.07
C GLU A 380 -6.66 3.32 -16.06
N VAL A 381 -5.39 3.31 -15.69
CA VAL A 381 -4.32 3.78 -16.57
C VAL A 381 -3.88 2.65 -17.49
N HIS A 382 -3.84 2.95 -18.78
CA HIS A 382 -3.39 2.03 -19.82
C HIS A 382 -2.23 2.61 -20.61
N ASN A 383 -1.38 1.73 -21.15
CA ASN A 383 -0.54 2.13 -22.27
C ASN A 383 -1.39 2.27 -23.54
N GLY A 384 -0.92 3.04 -24.53
CA GLY A 384 -1.66 3.27 -25.77
C GLY A 384 -2.09 2.00 -26.52
N SER A 385 -1.38 0.87 -26.37
CA SER A 385 -1.71 -0.38 -27.08
C SER A 385 -3.09 -0.93 -26.74
N SER A 386 -3.60 -0.69 -25.54
CA SER A 386 -4.93 -1.16 -25.11
C SER A 386 -6.07 -0.68 -26.04
N LEU A 387 -5.86 0.41 -26.79
CA LEU A 387 -6.85 0.96 -27.72
C LEU A 387 -6.96 0.21 -29.05
N PHE A 388 -5.89 -0.43 -29.52
CA PHE A 388 -5.82 -0.97 -30.89
C PHE A 388 -5.31 -2.41 -31.00
N THR A 389 -4.83 -2.98 -29.90
CA THR A 389 -4.19 -4.29 -29.88
C THR A 389 -5.23 -5.42 -29.82
N GLY A 390 -4.99 -6.52 -30.53
CA GLY A 390 -5.89 -7.68 -30.60
C GLY A 390 -6.72 -7.71 -31.87
N ASP A 391 -6.63 -8.82 -32.62
CA ASP A 391 -7.47 -9.05 -33.80
C ASP A 391 -8.92 -9.32 -33.40
N ALA A 392 -9.85 -9.16 -34.33
CA ALA A 392 -11.27 -9.43 -34.09
C ALA A 392 -11.49 -10.83 -33.49
N GLY A 393 -12.17 -10.88 -32.35
CA GLY A 393 -12.47 -12.12 -31.62
C GLY A 393 -11.40 -12.53 -30.59
N GLN A 394 -10.27 -11.82 -30.50
CA GLN A 394 -9.30 -12.01 -29.42
C GLN A 394 -9.70 -11.23 -28.16
N GLY A 395 -9.22 -11.67 -27.00
CA GLY A 395 -9.58 -11.12 -25.69
C GLY A 395 -9.50 -9.60 -25.60
N GLU A 396 -8.43 -8.97 -26.10
CA GLU A 396 -8.28 -7.51 -26.08
C GLU A 396 -9.39 -6.81 -26.88
N SER A 397 -9.73 -7.34 -28.07
CA SER A 397 -10.83 -6.81 -28.89
C SER A 397 -12.21 -7.08 -28.26
N ASN A 398 -12.35 -8.24 -27.61
CA ASN A 398 -13.59 -8.67 -26.96
C ASN A 398 -13.86 -7.86 -25.69
N ILE A 399 -12.83 -7.51 -24.90
CA ILE A 399 -12.96 -6.62 -23.75
C ILE A 399 -13.44 -5.24 -24.20
N ARG A 400 -12.82 -4.65 -25.22
CA ARG A 400 -13.30 -3.36 -25.78
C ARG A 400 -14.73 -3.46 -26.27
N ARG A 401 -15.06 -4.51 -27.03
CA ARG A 401 -16.41 -4.75 -27.55
C ARG A 401 -17.42 -4.89 -26.42
N TRP A 402 -17.10 -5.66 -25.39
CA TRP A 402 -17.95 -5.89 -24.23
C TRP A 402 -18.27 -4.59 -23.50
N ILE A 403 -17.26 -3.78 -23.20
CA ILE A 403 -17.44 -2.51 -22.51
C ILE A 403 -18.23 -1.50 -23.37
N ILE A 404 -17.91 -1.38 -24.66
CA ILE A 404 -18.55 -0.42 -25.57
C ILE A 404 -20.00 -0.81 -25.88
N GLU A 405 -20.27 -2.08 -26.18
CA GLU A 405 -21.64 -2.54 -26.53
C GLU A 405 -22.59 -2.54 -25.31
N ASN A 406 -22.06 -2.55 -24.08
CA ASN A 406 -22.84 -2.35 -22.86
C ASN A 406 -22.95 -0.86 -22.43
N ASP A 407 -22.39 0.08 -23.21
CA ASP A 407 -22.41 1.52 -22.93
C ASP A 407 -21.76 1.90 -21.59
N TRP A 408 -20.68 1.21 -21.22
CA TRP A 408 -19.93 1.48 -19.97
C TRP A 408 -18.71 2.39 -20.16
N LEU A 409 -18.26 2.59 -21.39
CA LEU A 409 -17.12 3.48 -21.67
C LEU A 409 -17.59 4.94 -21.74
N GLU A 410 -17.23 5.74 -20.73
CA GLU A 410 -17.60 7.15 -20.69
C GLU A 410 -16.57 8.05 -21.40
N ALA A 411 -15.28 7.87 -21.14
CA ALA A 411 -14.23 8.72 -21.68
C ALA A 411 -12.89 7.98 -21.87
N ILE A 412 -12.10 8.47 -22.82
CA ILE A 412 -10.68 8.12 -22.99
C ILE A 412 -9.89 9.43 -22.93
N VAL A 413 -8.96 9.53 -21.98
CA VAL A 413 -8.13 10.72 -21.77
C VAL A 413 -6.69 10.41 -22.17
N ALA A 414 -6.18 11.08 -23.19
CA ALA A 414 -4.76 10.98 -23.57
C ALA A 414 -3.91 11.86 -22.65
N LEU A 415 -2.91 11.26 -22.00
CA LEU A 415 -2.00 11.96 -21.09
C LEU A 415 -0.76 12.50 -21.83
N PRO A 416 -0.09 13.53 -21.30
CA PRO A 416 1.16 14.02 -21.86
C PRO A 416 2.27 12.94 -21.85
N LEU A 417 3.12 12.96 -22.86
CA LEU A 417 4.33 12.15 -22.91
C LEU A 417 5.24 12.44 -21.70
N ASN A 418 5.90 11.40 -21.18
CA ASN A 418 6.82 11.47 -20.04
C ASN A 418 6.19 11.97 -18.72
N MET A 419 4.85 11.90 -18.58
CA MET A 419 4.20 12.18 -17.30
C MET A 419 4.52 11.08 -16.27
N PHE A 420 4.64 9.83 -16.72
CA PHE A 420 5.06 8.71 -15.89
C PHE A 420 6.58 8.58 -15.91
N TYR A 421 7.16 8.29 -14.74
CA TYR A 421 8.61 8.17 -14.59
C TYR A 421 9.13 6.99 -15.42
N ASN A 422 10.32 7.18 -16.01
CA ASN A 422 11.04 6.17 -16.77
C ASN A 422 10.29 5.57 -17.98
N THR A 423 9.22 6.21 -18.48
CA THR A 423 8.56 5.82 -19.72
C THR A 423 8.37 7.01 -20.66
N GLY A 424 8.75 6.81 -21.93
CA GLY A 424 8.48 7.75 -23.03
C GLY A 424 7.17 7.48 -23.77
N ILE A 425 6.37 6.54 -23.27
CA ILE A 425 5.10 6.11 -23.85
C ILE A 425 3.99 7.05 -23.36
N ALA A 426 3.09 7.43 -24.27
CA ALA A 426 1.84 8.14 -23.95
C ALA A 426 0.76 7.17 -23.45
#